data_AF-A0A0S8HCG6-F1
#
_entry.id   AF-A0A0S8HCG6-F1
#
_cell.length_a   1.000
_cell.length_b   1.000
_cell.length_c   1.000
_cell.angle_alpha   90.00
_cell.angle_beta   90.00
_cell.angle_gamma   90.00
#
_symmetry.space_group_name_H-M   'P 1'
#
loop_
_entity.id
_entity.type
_entity.pdbx_description
1 polymer ?
#
loop_
_entity_poly.entity_id
_entity_poly.type
_entity_poly.pdbx_seq_one_letter_code
_entity_poly.pdbx_strand_id
1 'polypeptide(L)'
;MEQSYFLEHYASNHFIWENQFNKTKEIIAYGGIQNESIKFRLKGYVSLISDIVYIGTDTLPAQHHSVISIFSADLYKHFKLGPFNTIHRLVYQLPTDKNIIRIPDLSYYTSNFFAFSPVKNVLTIEIGFDLLYYTKYRGLAYMPSFGMFYHQDEKEIGNYPYFDIFITAKLKRTRFFVKFDHINAGLMDKNYFHVLHYPMPNRALKLGLSWTFYD
;
A
#
# COMPACT_ATOMS: atom_id res chain seq x y z
N MET A 1 -1.15 6.15 21.48
CA MET A 1 0.16 6.67 21.01
C MET A 1 0.27 8.14 21.40
N GLU A 2 1.47 8.59 21.72
CA GLU A 2 1.75 10.01 21.94
C GLU A 2 1.82 10.74 20.59
N GLN A 3 1.44 12.02 20.55
CA GLN A 3 1.39 12.76 19.31
C GLN A 3 2.80 13.19 18.86
N SER A 4 2.98 13.31 17.56
CA SER A 4 4.20 13.90 17.01
C SER A 4 4.29 15.36 17.45
N TYR A 5 5.46 15.78 17.94
CA TYR A 5 5.73 17.16 18.33
C TYR A 5 5.35 18.16 17.23
N PHE A 6 5.59 17.82 15.95
CA PHE A 6 5.29 18.70 14.81
C PHE A 6 3.79 18.89 14.54
N LEU A 7 2.92 17.99 15.01
CA LEU A 7 1.47 18.17 14.91
C LEU A 7 0.95 19.14 15.98
N GLU A 8 1.62 19.19 17.13
CA GLU A 8 1.28 20.08 18.22
C GLU A 8 1.94 21.46 18.05
N HIS A 9 3.22 21.51 17.66
CA HIS A 9 4.00 22.73 17.59
C HIS A 9 4.69 22.83 16.23
N TYR A 10 4.39 23.89 15.48
CA TYR A 10 5.07 24.18 14.23
C TYR A 10 5.09 25.68 13.97
N ALA A 11 6.22 26.15 13.45
CA ALA A 11 6.37 27.53 12.99
C ALA A 11 7.25 27.57 11.73
N SER A 12 6.75 28.20 10.68
CA SER A 12 7.45 28.49 9.43
C SER A 12 6.95 29.80 8.83
N ASN A 13 7.49 30.19 7.67
CA ASN A 13 7.11 31.43 6.99
C ASN A 13 5.62 31.49 6.61
N HIS A 14 4.96 30.35 6.41
CA HIS A 14 3.58 30.29 5.90
C HIS A 14 2.60 29.61 6.86
N PHE A 15 3.10 28.93 7.91
CA PHE A 15 2.26 28.18 8.82
C PHE A 15 2.77 28.32 10.25
N ILE A 16 1.85 28.53 11.18
CA ILE A 16 2.12 28.50 12.60
C ILE A 16 0.93 27.86 13.30
N TRP A 17 1.20 26.92 14.21
CA TRP A 17 0.19 26.36 15.08
C TRP A 17 0.79 25.90 16.40
N GLU A 18 -0.03 25.98 17.43
CA GLU A 18 0.23 25.48 18.77
C GLU A 18 -1.06 24.81 19.25
N ASN A 19 -1.04 23.49 19.32
CA ASN A 19 -2.18 22.66 19.66
C ASN A 19 -1.86 21.81 20.88
N GLN A 20 -2.90 21.46 21.64
CA GLN A 20 -2.80 20.47 22.70
C GLN A 20 -3.77 19.34 22.37
N PHE A 21 -3.24 18.20 21.92
CA PHE A 21 -4.05 17.08 21.49
C PHE A 21 -4.07 15.97 22.54
N ASN A 22 -5.21 15.29 22.63
CA ASN A 22 -5.30 14.05 23.40
C ASN A 22 -4.47 12.95 22.74
N LYS A 23 -4.05 11.97 23.54
CA LYS A 23 -3.38 10.77 23.01
C LYS A 23 -4.37 9.95 22.18
N THR A 24 -4.01 9.64 20.93
CA THR A 24 -4.79 8.72 20.08
C THR A 24 -4.80 7.33 20.70
N LYS A 25 -5.98 6.73 20.80
CA LYS A 25 -6.16 5.37 21.32
C LYS A 25 -6.59 4.48 20.17
N GLU A 26 -5.96 3.31 20.08
CA GLU A 26 -6.25 2.33 19.05
C GLU A 26 -6.36 0.94 19.69
N ILE A 27 -7.45 0.25 19.37
CA ILE A 27 -7.68 -1.15 19.75
C ILE A 27 -7.92 -1.93 18.47
N ILE A 28 -7.09 -2.95 18.21
CA ILE A 28 -7.22 -3.81 17.04
C ILE A 28 -7.53 -5.23 17.53
N ALA A 29 -8.68 -5.76 17.13
CA ALA A 29 -9.01 -7.17 17.26
C ALA A 29 -8.92 -7.83 15.88
N TYR A 30 -8.31 -9.00 15.80
CA TYR A 30 -8.20 -9.73 14.54
C TYR A 30 -8.34 -11.24 14.75
N GLY A 31 -8.74 -11.93 13.69
CA GLY A 31 -8.85 -13.38 13.66
C GLY A 31 -8.75 -13.89 12.23
N GLY A 32 -8.46 -15.16 12.02
CA GLY A 32 -8.34 -15.69 10.68
C GLY A 32 -8.03 -17.17 10.62
N ILE A 33 -8.10 -17.70 9.40
CA ILE A 33 -7.74 -19.07 9.05
C ILE A 33 -6.59 -19.06 8.05
N GLN A 34 -5.70 -20.03 8.19
CA GLN A 34 -4.58 -20.23 7.28
C GLN A 34 -4.42 -21.73 7.03
N ASN A 35 -4.26 -22.10 5.77
CA ASN A 35 -4.03 -23.48 5.36
C ASN A 35 -2.89 -23.52 4.33
N GLU A 36 -1.76 -24.08 4.75
CA GLU A 36 -0.55 -24.17 3.94
C GLU A 36 -0.71 -25.13 2.75
N SER A 37 -1.42 -26.25 2.92
CA SER A 37 -1.59 -27.27 1.88
C SER A 37 -2.30 -26.72 0.65
N ILE A 38 -3.32 -25.87 0.87
CA ILE A 38 -4.01 -25.17 -0.22
C ILE A 38 -3.51 -23.73 -0.41
N LYS A 39 -2.48 -23.30 0.33
CA LYS A 39 -1.89 -21.95 0.28
C LYS A 39 -2.93 -20.83 0.32
N PHE A 40 -3.83 -20.93 1.30
CA PHE A 40 -4.94 -20.01 1.49
C PHE A 40 -4.82 -19.35 2.87
N ARG A 41 -5.17 -18.08 2.94
CA ARG A 41 -5.29 -17.34 4.19
C ARG A 41 -6.45 -16.37 4.08
N LEU A 42 -7.26 -16.29 5.14
CA LEU A 42 -8.29 -15.29 5.31
C LEU A 42 -8.16 -14.70 6.71
N LYS A 43 -8.06 -13.38 6.82
CA LYS A 43 -8.01 -12.65 8.09
C LYS A 43 -9.07 -11.56 8.11
N GLY A 44 -9.75 -11.41 9.23
CA GLY A 44 -10.65 -10.30 9.53
C GLY A 44 -10.06 -9.44 10.65
N TYR A 45 -10.33 -8.14 10.58
CA TYR A 45 -9.86 -7.14 11.53
C TYR A 45 -11.02 -6.20 11.89
N VAL A 46 -11.05 -5.80 13.16
CA VAL A 46 -11.87 -4.71 13.67
C VAL A 46 -10.94 -3.77 14.42
N SER A 47 -10.79 -2.55 13.92
CA SER A 47 -9.97 -1.51 14.55
C SER A 47 -10.87 -0.42 15.09
N LEU A 48 -10.71 -0.05 16.36
CA LEU A 48 -11.40 1.06 17.00
C LEU A 48 -10.38 2.13 17.33
N ILE A 49 -10.53 3.31 16.74
CA ILE A 49 -9.59 4.43 16.87
C ILE A 49 -10.34 5.62 17.45
N SER A 50 -9.84 6.22 18.52
CA SER A 50 -10.37 7.47 19.09
C SER A 50 -9.29 8.53 19.19
N ASP A 51 -9.70 9.80 19.22
CA ASP A 51 -8.80 10.95 19.37
C ASP A 51 -7.72 10.98 18.27
N ILE A 52 -8.08 10.63 17.03
CA ILE A 52 -7.15 10.64 15.90
C ILE A 52 -6.84 12.08 15.47
N VAL A 53 -5.56 12.38 15.32
CA VAL A 53 -5.09 13.66 14.77
C VAL A 53 -4.85 13.49 13.27
N TYR A 54 -5.34 14.44 12.48
CA TYR A 54 -5.18 14.49 11.03
C TYR A 54 -4.98 15.94 10.59
N ILE A 55 -4.50 16.15 9.37
CA ILE A 55 -4.42 17.50 8.79
C ILE A 55 -5.62 17.70 7.88
N GLY A 56 -6.43 18.71 8.19
CA GLY A 56 -7.66 19.03 7.50
C GLY A 56 -7.46 19.56 6.09
N THR A 57 -8.58 19.82 5.40
CA THR A 57 -8.61 20.45 4.07
C THR A 57 -8.18 21.91 4.10
N ASP A 58 -8.25 22.54 5.26
CA ASP A 58 -7.69 23.85 5.59
C ASP A 58 -6.18 23.81 5.85
N THR A 59 -5.54 22.65 5.69
CA THR A 59 -4.10 22.42 5.89
C THR A 59 -3.62 22.65 7.33
N LEU A 60 -4.54 22.60 8.30
CA LEU A 60 -4.24 22.72 9.73
C LEU A 60 -4.45 21.38 10.45
N PRO A 61 -3.64 21.07 11.49
CA PRO A 61 -3.89 19.91 12.34
C PRO A 61 -5.22 20.03 13.08
N ALA A 62 -6.01 18.97 13.07
CA ALA A 62 -7.27 18.85 13.80
C ALA A 62 -7.36 17.47 14.46
N GLN A 63 -8.13 17.38 15.54
CA GLN A 63 -8.38 16.13 16.24
C GLN A 63 -9.84 15.70 16.12
N HIS A 64 -10.06 14.45 15.72
CA HIS A 64 -11.36 13.82 15.72
C HIS A 64 -11.52 12.97 16.98
N HIS A 65 -12.41 13.40 17.88
CA HIS A 65 -12.57 12.78 19.20
C HIS A 65 -13.43 11.50 19.20
N SER A 66 -14.40 11.39 18.29
CA SER A 66 -15.29 10.24 18.23
C SER A 66 -14.55 8.96 17.84
N VAL A 67 -15.09 7.81 18.24
CA VAL A 67 -14.54 6.51 17.86
C VAL A 67 -14.87 6.22 16.40
N ILE A 68 -13.83 5.96 15.61
CA ILE A 68 -13.93 5.45 14.25
C ILE A 68 -13.67 3.95 14.28
N SER A 69 -14.60 3.17 13.73
CA SER A 69 -14.45 1.74 13.56
C SER A 69 -14.04 1.43 12.13
N ILE A 70 -13.04 0.56 11.94
CA ILE A 70 -12.59 0.08 10.64
C ILE A 70 -12.75 -1.43 10.60
N PHE A 71 -13.62 -1.90 9.72
CA PHE A 71 -13.76 -3.33 9.41
C PHE A 71 -12.89 -3.67 8.22
N SER A 72 -12.00 -4.65 8.37
CA SER A 72 -11.13 -5.08 7.27
C SER A 72 -11.14 -6.59 7.08
N ALA A 73 -11.00 -7.03 5.83
CA ALA A 73 -10.82 -8.42 5.45
C ALA A 73 -9.63 -8.54 4.49
N ASP A 74 -8.69 -9.43 4.78
CA ASP A 74 -7.52 -9.76 3.95
C ASP A 74 -7.61 -11.22 3.51
N LEU A 75 -7.78 -11.42 2.21
CA LEU A 75 -7.83 -12.70 1.55
C LEU A 75 -6.56 -12.89 0.73
N TYR A 76 -5.87 -14.01 0.95
CA TYR A 76 -4.70 -14.42 0.20
C TYR A 76 -4.87 -15.82 -0.35
N LYS A 77 -4.51 -16.01 -1.62
CA LYS A 77 -4.51 -17.31 -2.27
C LYS A 77 -3.34 -17.43 -3.26
N HIS A 78 -2.60 -18.53 -3.16
CA HIS A 78 -1.61 -18.92 -4.16
C HIS A 78 -2.07 -20.18 -4.92
N PHE A 79 -2.40 -20.00 -6.20
CA PHE A 79 -2.63 -21.10 -7.13
C PHE A 79 -1.31 -21.53 -7.77
N LYS A 80 -1.05 -22.83 -7.78
CA LYS A 80 0.12 -23.42 -8.42
C LYS A 80 -0.32 -24.55 -9.34
N LEU A 81 -0.01 -24.43 -10.62
CA LEU A 81 -0.26 -25.44 -11.64
C LEU A 81 1.06 -25.71 -12.39
N GLY A 82 1.80 -26.72 -11.95
CA GLY A 82 3.13 -27.02 -12.47
C GLY A 82 4.10 -25.83 -12.29
N PRO A 83 4.73 -25.31 -13.36
CA PRO A 83 5.61 -24.14 -13.31
C PRO A 83 4.82 -22.83 -13.21
N PHE A 84 3.53 -22.81 -13.54
CA PHE A 84 2.72 -21.61 -13.49
C PHE A 84 2.23 -21.34 -12.07
N ASN A 85 2.42 -20.10 -11.62
CA ASN A 85 2.06 -19.64 -10.30
C ASN A 85 1.25 -18.34 -10.42
N THR A 86 0.13 -18.30 -9.72
CA THR A 86 -0.63 -17.06 -9.55
C THR A 86 -0.90 -16.83 -8.08
N ILE A 87 -0.48 -15.66 -7.61
CA ILE A 87 -0.76 -15.19 -6.25
C ILE A 87 -1.80 -14.09 -6.37
N HIS A 88 -2.81 -14.15 -5.49
CA HIS A 88 -3.82 -13.11 -5.33
C HIS A 88 -3.87 -12.67 -3.89
N ARG A 89 -3.96 -11.37 -3.68
CA ARG A 89 -4.28 -10.76 -2.40
C ARG A 89 -5.38 -9.74 -2.61
N LEU A 90 -6.45 -9.85 -1.83
CA LEU A 90 -7.59 -8.96 -1.86
C LEU A 90 -7.79 -8.41 -0.45
N VAL A 91 -7.78 -7.10 -0.30
CA VAL A 91 -7.99 -6.42 0.97
C VAL A 91 -9.22 -5.53 0.82
N TYR A 92 -10.22 -5.76 1.65
CA TYR A 92 -11.40 -4.91 1.76
C TYR A 92 -11.36 -4.17 3.09
N GLN A 93 -11.65 -2.86 3.10
CA GLN A 93 -11.62 -2.02 4.30
C GLN A 93 -12.81 -1.06 4.29
N LEU A 94 -13.50 -0.93 5.41
CA LEU A 94 -14.65 -0.05 5.54
C LEU A 94 -14.58 0.72 6.87
N PRO A 95 -14.11 1.97 6.85
CA PRO A 95 -14.19 2.85 8.01
C PRO A 95 -15.60 3.42 8.16
N THR A 96 -16.04 3.65 9.40
CA THR A 96 -17.33 4.30 9.71
C THR A 96 -17.34 5.78 9.34
N ASP A 97 -16.18 6.43 9.28
CA ASP A 97 -16.01 7.80 8.82
C ASP A 97 -14.90 7.90 7.75
N LYS A 98 -15.34 7.99 6.48
CA LYS A 98 -14.46 8.12 5.30
C LYS A 98 -13.92 9.54 5.08
N ASN A 99 -14.43 10.54 5.80
CA ASN A 99 -13.91 11.91 5.72
C ASN A 99 -12.63 12.04 6.54
N ILE A 100 -12.52 11.24 7.62
CA ILE A 100 -11.35 11.17 8.48
C ILE A 100 -10.38 10.08 8.02
N ILE A 101 -10.84 8.85 7.82
CA ILE A 101 -9.99 7.75 7.36
C ILE A 101 -10.17 7.54 5.86
N ARG A 102 -9.21 8.06 5.10
CA ARG A 102 -9.23 8.18 3.65
C ARG A 102 -8.44 7.05 2.97
N ILE A 103 -9.01 5.85 2.98
CA ILE A 103 -8.41 4.63 2.39
C ILE A 103 -9.31 4.04 1.31
N PRO A 104 -8.76 3.27 0.34
CA PRO A 104 -9.58 2.57 -0.64
C PRO A 104 -10.38 1.45 0.01
N ASP A 105 -11.64 1.34 -0.39
CA ASP A 105 -12.53 0.26 0.05
C ASP A 105 -12.00 -1.11 -0.35
N LEU A 106 -11.45 -1.24 -1.55
CA LEU A 106 -10.90 -2.48 -2.07
C LEU A 106 -9.52 -2.25 -2.67
N SER A 107 -8.56 -3.09 -2.28
CA SER A 107 -7.24 -3.20 -2.88
C SER A 107 -7.01 -4.63 -3.35
N TYR A 108 -6.60 -4.78 -4.59
CA TYR A 108 -6.32 -6.07 -5.23
C TYR A 108 -4.90 -6.08 -5.76
N TYR A 109 -4.16 -7.13 -5.41
CA TYR A 109 -2.84 -7.40 -5.91
C TYR A 109 -2.81 -8.81 -6.50
N THR A 110 -2.17 -8.95 -7.66
CA THR A 110 -1.87 -10.27 -8.22
C THR A 110 -0.48 -10.32 -8.82
N SER A 111 0.19 -11.46 -8.65
CA SER A 111 1.47 -11.76 -9.28
C SER A 111 1.33 -13.08 -10.03
N ASN A 112 1.57 -13.03 -11.35
CA ASN A 112 1.41 -14.17 -12.25
C ASN A 112 2.75 -14.45 -12.91
N PHE A 113 3.31 -15.63 -12.68
CA PHE A 113 4.66 -15.95 -13.13
C PHE A 113 4.86 -17.43 -13.44
N PHE A 114 5.78 -17.68 -14.36
CA PHE A 114 6.36 -19.00 -14.57
C PHE A 114 7.64 -19.13 -13.77
N ALA A 115 7.72 -20.17 -12.96
CA ALA A 115 8.91 -20.54 -12.20
C ALA A 115 9.45 -21.87 -12.70
N PHE A 116 10.69 -21.87 -13.19
CA PHE A 116 11.36 -23.07 -13.69
C PHE A 116 12.84 -23.06 -13.33
N SER A 117 13.43 -24.25 -13.28
CA SER A 117 14.84 -24.43 -12.93
C SER A 117 15.61 -25.05 -14.09
N PRO A 118 16.30 -24.25 -14.93
CA PRO A 118 17.12 -24.78 -16.02
C PRO A 118 18.21 -25.72 -15.52
N VAL A 119 18.77 -25.42 -14.35
CA VAL A 119 19.71 -26.28 -13.63
C VAL A 119 19.14 -26.60 -12.26
N LYS A 120 18.73 -27.85 -12.07
CA LYS A 120 18.06 -28.32 -10.85
C LYS A 120 18.87 -27.94 -9.60
N ASN A 121 18.19 -27.33 -8.61
CA ASN A 121 18.76 -26.88 -7.32
C ASN A 121 19.88 -25.82 -7.41
N VAL A 122 20.20 -25.30 -8.60
CA VAL A 122 21.25 -24.29 -8.78
C VAL A 122 20.67 -22.98 -9.25
N LEU A 123 19.85 -23.03 -10.30
CA LEU A 123 19.27 -21.85 -10.92
C LEU A 123 17.75 -22.00 -10.99
N THR A 124 17.03 -21.06 -10.38
CA THR A 124 15.59 -20.89 -10.54
C THR A 124 15.33 -19.54 -11.19
N ILE A 125 14.56 -19.55 -12.27
CA ILE A 125 14.13 -18.36 -12.99
C ILE A 125 12.63 -18.20 -12.77
N GLU A 126 12.23 -16.98 -12.42
CA GLU A 126 10.85 -16.54 -12.31
C GLU A 126 10.65 -15.40 -13.31
N ILE A 127 9.70 -15.54 -14.22
CA ILE A 127 9.34 -14.49 -15.18
C ILE A 127 7.84 -14.30 -15.15
N GLY A 128 7.40 -13.05 -15.06
CA GLY A 128 5.98 -12.77 -14.86
C GLY A 128 5.65 -11.29 -14.82
N PHE A 129 4.44 -11.03 -14.35
CA PHE A 129 3.92 -9.68 -14.16
C PHE A 129 3.21 -9.54 -12.81
N ASP A 130 3.23 -8.31 -12.31
CA ASP A 130 2.46 -7.89 -11.15
C ASP A 130 1.37 -6.91 -11.60
N LEU A 131 0.19 -7.00 -10.98
CA LEU A 131 -0.88 -6.04 -11.13
C LEU A 131 -1.35 -5.60 -9.74
N LEU A 132 -1.40 -4.29 -9.54
CA LEU A 132 -1.97 -3.63 -8.36
C LEU A 132 -3.15 -2.78 -8.80
N TYR A 133 -4.27 -2.90 -8.09
CA TYR A 133 -5.48 -2.15 -8.36
C TYR A 133 -6.13 -1.74 -7.04
N TYR A 134 -6.71 -0.54 -7.00
CA TYR A 134 -7.47 -0.04 -5.86
C TYR A 134 -8.67 0.76 -6.37
N THR A 135 -9.79 0.65 -5.65
CA THR A 135 -11.01 1.42 -5.95
C THR A 135 -10.78 2.92 -5.77
N LYS A 136 -11.66 3.74 -6.35
CA LYS A 136 -11.60 5.19 -6.14
C LYS A 136 -11.81 5.54 -4.67
N TYR A 137 -11.05 6.51 -4.19
CA TYR A 137 -11.18 7.07 -2.85
C TYR A 137 -10.66 8.51 -2.81
N ARG A 138 -11.06 9.25 -1.77
CA ARG A 138 -10.53 10.59 -1.51
C ARG A 138 -9.13 10.48 -0.93
N GLY A 139 -8.11 10.43 -1.80
CA GLY A 139 -6.72 10.36 -1.37
C GLY A 139 -6.26 11.59 -0.59
N LEU A 140 -5.09 11.49 0.02
CA LEU A 140 -4.43 12.64 0.64
C LEU A 140 -3.67 13.44 -0.42
N ALA A 141 -3.48 14.73 -0.16
CA ALA A 141 -2.48 15.55 -0.84
C ALA A 141 -1.24 15.66 0.05
N TYR A 142 -0.10 16.00 -0.54
CA TYR A 142 1.13 16.25 0.21
C TYR A 142 1.42 17.74 0.24
N MET A 143 1.72 18.27 1.43
CA MET A 143 2.11 19.66 1.61
C MET A 143 3.64 19.77 1.74
N PRO A 144 4.34 20.35 0.76
CA PRO A 144 5.81 20.43 0.78
C PRO A 144 6.35 21.35 1.87
N SER A 145 5.59 22.37 2.29
CA SER A 145 6.04 23.37 3.26
C SER A 145 6.36 22.76 4.63
N PHE A 146 5.53 21.82 5.09
CA PHE A 146 5.71 21.11 6.35
C PHE A 146 5.93 19.60 6.19
N GLY A 147 5.98 19.11 4.96
CA GLY A 147 6.35 17.74 4.62
C GLY A 147 5.37 16.66 5.08
N MET A 148 4.10 17.00 5.30
CA MET A 148 3.07 16.05 5.77
C MET A 148 1.91 15.95 4.78
N PHE A 149 1.16 14.85 4.89
CA PHE A 149 -0.05 14.63 4.11
C PHE A 149 -1.26 15.30 4.75
N TYR A 150 -2.15 15.84 3.94
CA TYR A 150 -3.37 16.51 4.37
C TYR A 150 -4.59 16.05 3.57
N HIS A 151 -5.76 16.26 4.14
CA HIS A 151 -7.03 15.93 3.50
C HIS A 151 -7.31 16.87 2.33
N GLN A 152 -7.82 16.35 1.23
CA GLN A 152 -8.20 17.16 0.07
C GLN A 152 -9.50 16.63 -0.53
N ASP A 153 -10.38 17.52 -0.98
CA ASP A 153 -11.67 17.15 -1.57
C ASP A 153 -11.77 17.51 -3.05
N GLU A 154 -10.64 17.86 -3.68
CA GLU A 154 -10.56 18.28 -5.08
C GLU A 154 -10.79 17.11 -6.05
N LYS A 155 -10.20 15.94 -5.77
CA LYS A 155 -10.26 14.80 -6.70
C LYS A 155 -10.13 13.45 -6.00
N GLU A 156 -10.90 12.47 -6.47
CA GLU A 156 -10.69 11.07 -6.10
C GLU A 156 -9.55 10.44 -6.91
N ILE A 157 -8.76 9.61 -6.25
CA ILE A 157 -7.63 8.89 -6.85
C ILE A 157 -7.92 7.38 -6.88
N GLY A 158 -7.23 6.66 -7.75
CA GLY A 158 -7.40 5.22 -7.97
C GLY A 158 -8.20 4.86 -9.21
N ASN A 159 -8.76 3.64 -9.22
CA ASN A 159 -9.38 3.03 -10.40
C ASN A 159 -8.43 3.00 -11.62
N TYR A 160 -7.17 2.69 -11.35
CA TYR A 160 -6.12 2.54 -12.35
C TYR A 160 -5.33 1.26 -12.04
N PRO A 161 -5.33 0.25 -12.94
CA PRO A 161 -4.48 -0.92 -12.75
C PRO A 161 -3.03 -0.53 -13.00
N TYR A 162 -2.17 -0.72 -12.01
CA TYR A 162 -0.73 -0.52 -12.13
C TYR A 162 -0.07 -1.85 -12.50
N PHE A 163 0.59 -1.90 -13.65
CA PHE A 163 1.12 -3.13 -14.22
C PHE A 163 2.64 -3.09 -14.36
N ASP A 164 3.30 -4.12 -13.84
CA ASP A 164 4.74 -4.29 -13.92
C ASP A 164 5.09 -5.64 -14.53
N ILE A 165 6.24 -5.72 -15.21
CA ILE A 165 6.83 -7.00 -15.62
C ILE A 165 8.15 -7.22 -14.91
N PHE A 166 8.48 -8.47 -14.63
CA PHE A 166 9.72 -8.82 -13.97
C PHE A 166 10.32 -10.12 -14.48
N ILE A 167 11.64 -10.21 -14.33
CA ILE A 167 12.40 -11.45 -14.38
C ILE A 167 13.33 -11.49 -13.18
N THR A 168 13.36 -12.63 -12.51
CA THR A 168 14.20 -12.88 -11.34
C THR A 168 14.93 -14.20 -11.53
N ALA A 169 16.24 -14.19 -11.31
CA ALA A 169 17.09 -15.37 -11.38
C ALA A 169 17.75 -15.58 -10.01
N LYS A 170 17.43 -16.69 -9.36
CA LYS A 170 18.08 -17.12 -8.12
C LYS A 170 19.13 -18.18 -8.45
N LEU A 171 20.40 -17.82 -8.34
CA LEU A 171 21.55 -18.69 -8.48
C LEU A 171 22.13 -19.01 -7.09
N LYS A 172 21.80 -20.18 -6.53
CA LYS A 172 22.16 -20.58 -5.16
C LYS A 172 21.85 -19.47 -4.13
N ARG A 173 22.88 -18.74 -3.68
CA ARG A 173 22.83 -17.68 -2.66
C ARG A 173 22.62 -16.28 -3.25
N THR A 174 22.72 -16.12 -4.56
CA THR A 174 22.63 -14.84 -5.26
C THR A 174 21.30 -14.75 -6.00
N ARG A 175 20.59 -13.64 -5.82
CA ARG A 175 19.36 -13.32 -6.54
C ARG A 175 19.56 -12.07 -7.37
N PHE A 176 19.35 -12.18 -8.66
CA PHE A 176 19.28 -11.07 -9.60
C PHE A 176 17.83 -10.80 -9.93
N PHE A 177 17.43 -9.54 -9.98
CA PHE A 177 16.12 -9.17 -10.50
C PHE A 177 16.23 -7.99 -11.45
N VAL A 178 15.37 -8.03 -12.47
CA VAL A 178 15.10 -6.95 -13.41
C VAL A 178 13.59 -6.76 -13.38
N LYS A 179 13.15 -5.54 -13.11
CA LYS A 179 11.73 -5.19 -13.09
C LYS A 179 11.53 -3.94 -13.95
N PHE A 180 10.51 -3.96 -14.79
CA PHE A 180 10.08 -2.79 -15.55
C PHE A 180 8.71 -2.35 -15.05
N ASP A 181 8.73 -1.24 -14.30
CA ASP A 181 7.56 -0.74 -13.61
C ASP A 181 6.64 0.04 -14.56
N HIS A 182 5.34 0.01 -14.26
CA HIS A 182 4.33 0.87 -14.86
C HIS A 182 4.29 0.82 -16.38
N ILE A 183 4.34 -0.38 -16.99
CA ILE A 183 4.47 -0.50 -18.44
C ILE A 183 3.28 0.14 -19.18
N ASN A 184 2.10 0.14 -18.52
CA ASN A 184 0.87 0.69 -19.04
C ASN A 184 0.73 2.22 -18.87
N ALA A 185 1.77 2.89 -18.36
CA ALA A 185 1.81 4.34 -18.29
C ALA A 185 1.58 4.96 -19.67
N GLY A 186 0.56 5.81 -19.78
CA GLY A 186 0.18 6.49 -21.03
C GLY A 186 -0.65 5.66 -22.01
N LEU A 187 -0.99 4.41 -21.68
CA LEU A 187 -1.96 3.60 -22.45
C LEU A 187 -3.41 3.82 -21.99
N MET A 188 -3.60 4.41 -20.81
CA MET A 188 -4.89 4.76 -20.22
C MET A 188 -4.88 6.23 -19.81
N ASP A 189 -6.04 6.76 -19.40
CA ASP A 189 -6.15 8.12 -18.86
C ASP A 189 -5.14 8.33 -17.73
N LYS A 190 -4.50 9.51 -17.69
CA LYS A 190 -3.40 9.88 -16.78
C LYS A 190 -3.84 10.07 -15.32
N ASN A 191 -4.52 9.08 -14.75
CA ASN A 191 -5.08 9.09 -13.39
C ASN A 191 -4.29 8.20 -12.41
N TYR A 192 -2.98 8.01 -12.61
CA TYR A 192 -2.11 7.18 -11.76
C TYR A 192 -1.56 7.95 -10.55
N PHE A 193 -2.42 8.60 -9.77
CA PHE A 193 -2.02 9.32 -8.55
C PHE A 193 -2.27 8.43 -7.32
N HIS A 194 -1.27 8.27 -6.46
CA HIS A 194 -1.46 7.71 -5.10
C HIS A 194 -1.65 8.80 -4.04
N VAL A 195 -1.26 10.03 -4.38
CA VAL A 195 -1.36 11.24 -3.58
C VAL A 195 -1.72 12.35 -4.57
N LEU A 196 -2.68 13.20 -4.24
CA LEU A 196 -3.05 14.29 -5.14
C LEU A 196 -1.84 15.21 -5.38
N HIS A 197 -1.64 15.61 -6.63
CA HIS A 197 -0.47 16.37 -7.13
C HIS A 197 0.88 15.65 -7.13
N TYR A 198 0.93 14.38 -6.68
CA TYR A 198 2.14 13.56 -6.71
C TYR A 198 1.90 12.29 -7.55
N PRO A 199 2.29 12.31 -8.83
CA PRO A 199 2.07 11.16 -9.71
C PRO A 199 2.89 9.95 -9.21
N MET A 200 2.37 8.74 -9.44
CA MET A 200 3.19 7.55 -9.30
C MET A 200 4.45 7.65 -10.17
N PRO A 201 5.55 7.00 -9.76
CA PRO A 201 6.73 6.85 -10.60
C PRO A 201 6.32 6.44 -12.02
N ASN A 202 6.86 7.16 -13.00
CA ASN A 202 6.68 6.80 -14.40
C ASN A 202 7.45 5.49 -14.70
N ARG A 203 7.36 4.99 -15.93
CA ARG A 203 8.12 3.82 -16.39
C ARG A 203 9.57 3.88 -15.93
N ALA A 204 9.98 2.86 -15.20
CA ALA A 204 11.32 2.76 -14.65
C ALA A 204 11.84 1.33 -14.79
N LEU A 205 13.08 1.21 -15.26
CA LEU A 205 13.81 -0.05 -15.21
C LEU A 205 14.54 -0.13 -13.88
N LYS A 206 14.21 -1.14 -13.07
CA LYS A 206 14.85 -1.44 -11.80
C LYS A 206 15.68 -2.71 -11.92
N LEU A 207 16.92 -2.61 -11.46
CA LEU A 207 17.86 -3.71 -11.39
C LEU A 207 18.27 -3.88 -9.94
N GLY A 208 18.44 -5.11 -9.49
CA GLY A 208 19.06 -5.33 -8.19
C GLY A 208 19.63 -6.72 -8.01
N LEU A 209 20.54 -6.78 -7.04
CA LEU A 209 21.27 -7.97 -6.66
C LEU A 209 21.15 -8.12 -5.14
N SER A 210 20.79 -9.30 -4.70
CA SER A 210 20.79 -9.67 -3.29
C SER A 210 21.65 -10.92 -3.11
N TRP A 211 22.58 -10.88 -2.15
CA TRP A 211 23.45 -11.99 -1.83
C TRP A 211 23.35 -12.31 -0.35
N THR A 212 22.94 -13.54 -0.03
CA THR A 212 22.91 -14.04 1.35
C THR A 212 24.25 -14.68 1.70
N PHE A 213 24.93 -14.14 2.71
CA PHE A 213 26.27 -14.57 3.13
C PHE A 213 26.28 -15.73 4.14
N TYR A 214 25.16 -15.99 4.81
CA TYR A 214 25.06 -17.03 5.85
C TYR A 214 24.39 -18.31 5.33
N ASP A 215 24.79 -19.45 5.93
CA ASP A 215 24.25 -20.80 5.68
C ASP A 215 22.93 -21.05 6.42
#